data_AF-A0A914VL07-F1
#
_entry.id   AF-A0A914VL07-F1
#
_cell.length_a   1.000
_cell.length_b   1.000
_cell.length_c   1.000
_cell.angle_alpha   90.00
_cell.angle_beta   90.00
_cell.angle_gamma   90.00
#
_symmetry.space_group_name_H-M   'P 1'
#
loop_
_entity.id
_entity.type
_entity.pdbx_description
1 polymer ?
#
loop_
_entity_poly.entity_id
_entity_poly.type
_entity_poly.pdbx_seq_one_letter_code
_entity_poly.pdbx_strand_id
1 'polypeptide(L)'
;DLKRVIIVDNSPASYAFHPDNAVPVQSWFDDQNDTELLEIIPLLERLAGVDSVYTVLRNSNEPSPPPPPLNAMIGDVMTVA
;
A
#
# COMPACT_ATOMS: atom_id res chain seq x y z
N ASP A 1 -2.82 -1.73 -17.51
CA ASP A 1 -3.94 -2.38 -16.81
C ASP A 1 -3.63 -2.34 -15.31
N LEU A 2 -4.54 -1.84 -14.48
CA LEU A 2 -4.37 -1.73 -13.02
C LEU A 2 -4.27 -3.09 -12.33
N LYS A 3 -4.71 -4.17 -12.99
CA LYS A 3 -4.55 -5.54 -12.48
C LYS A 3 -3.09 -5.97 -12.32
N ARG A 4 -2.12 -5.26 -12.89
CA ARG A 4 -0.68 -5.57 -12.84
C ARG A 4 0.14 -4.43 -12.22
N VAL A 5 -0.50 -3.54 -11.47
CA VAL A 5 0.14 -2.37 -10.86
C VAL A 5 -0.03 -2.45 -9.35
N ILE A 6 1.01 -2.11 -8.60
CA ILE A 6 0.96 -1.91 -7.15
C ILE A 6 1.51 -0.55 -6.77
N ILE A 7 1.12 -0.06 -5.60
CA ILE A 7 1.66 1.13 -4.95
C ILE A 7 2.30 0.66 -3.64
N VAL A 8 3.56 1.00 -3.42
CA VAL A 8 4.25 0.78 -2.14
C VAL A 8 4.48 2.15 -1.54
N ASP A 9 3.82 2.44 -0.43
CA ASP A 9 3.85 3.76 0.18
C ASP A 9 3.56 3.65 1.68
N ASN A 10 4.17 4.52 2.47
CA ASN A 10 3.97 4.62 3.91
C ASN A 10 2.80 5.54 4.29
N SER A 11 2.19 6.22 3.31
CA SER A 11 1.12 7.19 3.50
C SER A 11 -0.19 6.70 2.89
N PRO A 12 -1.22 6.36 3.70
CA PRO A 12 -2.52 5.90 3.19
C PRO A 12 -3.21 6.84 2.20
N ALA A 13 -2.97 8.15 2.35
CA ALA A 13 -3.47 9.16 1.42
C ALA A 13 -2.96 8.95 -0.02
N SER A 14 -1.72 8.46 -0.20
CA SER A 14 -1.09 8.29 -1.51
C SER A 14 -1.80 7.27 -2.40
N TYR A 15 -2.49 6.30 -1.80
CA TYR A 15 -3.22 5.24 -2.52
C TYR A 15 -4.73 5.26 -2.26
N ALA A 16 -5.28 6.39 -1.82
CA ALA A 16 -6.68 6.44 -1.41
C ALA A 16 -7.71 6.14 -2.53
N PHE A 17 -7.35 6.38 -3.80
CA PHE A 17 -8.17 6.01 -4.95
C PHE A 17 -7.96 4.56 -5.43
N HIS A 18 -6.90 3.91 -4.95
CA HIS A 18 -6.52 2.55 -5.33
C HIS A 18 -6.04 1.72 -4.12
N PRO A 19 -6.85 1.61 -3.04
CA PRO A 19 -6.44 0.90 -1.83
C PRO A 19 -6.19 -0.60 -2.10
N ASP A 20 -6.95 -1.19 -3.03
CA ASP A 20 -6.78 -2.60 -3.44
C ASP A 20 -5.48 -2.87 -4.24
N ASN A 21 -4.75 -1.81 -4.60
CA ASN A 21 -3.45 -1.90 -5.27
C ASN A 21 -2.29 -1.58 -4.31
N ALA A 22 -2.57 -1.26 -3.04
CA ALA A 22 -1.55 -0.81 -2.11
C ALA A 22 -0.90 -1.97 -1.34
N VAL A 23 0.42 -1.87 -1.17
CA VAL A 23 1.20 -2.61 -0.17
C VAL A 23 1.72 -1.56 0.80
N PRO A 24 1.07 -1.35 1.97
CA PRO A 24 1.52 -0.39 2.94
C PRO A 24 2.87 -0.82 3.53
N VAL A 25 3.74 0.15 3.74
CA VAL A 25 5.01 -0.01 4.48
C VAL A 25 5.06 0.99 5.64
N GLN A 26 5.89 0.73 6.64
CA GLN A 26 6.22 1.65 7.71
C GLN A 26 7.09 2.78 7.16
N SER A 27 7.07 3.88 7.91
CA SER A 27 8.03 4.95 7.68
C SER A 27 9.37 4.55 8.27
N TRP A 28 10.43 4.73 7.51
CA TRP A 28 11.79 4.49 7.97
C TRP A 28 12.33 5.73 8.71
N PHE A 29 12.92 5.53 9.89
CA PHE A 29 13.48 6.58 10.74
C PHE A 29 14.85 6.18 11.29
N ASP A 30 15.89 6.21 10.45
CA ASP A 30 17.30 6.01 10.85
C ASP A 30 17.62 4.67 11.57
N ASP A 31 16.72 3.67 11.54
CA ASP A 31 16.99 2.34 12.07
C ASP A 31 17.78 1.50 11.05
N GLN A 32 19.02 1.13 11.44
CA GLN A 32 19.90 0.29 10.62
C GLN A 32 19.49 -1.19 10.64
N ASN A 33 18.61 -1.58 11.56
CA ASN A 33 18.08 -2.95 11.64
C ASN A 33 16.73 -3.08 10.93
N ASP A 34 16.22 -2.01 10.32
CA ASP A 34 14.99 -2.07 9.54
C ASP A 34 15.15 -3.05 8.37
N THR A 35 14.26 -4.03 8.31
CA THR A 35 14.22 -5.06 7.28
C THR A 35 12.94 -5.03 6.47
N GLU A 36 12.12 -3.99 6.58
CA GLU A 36 10.76 -4.01 6.03
C GLU A 36 10.75 -4.24 4.51
N LEU A 37 11.64 -3.57 3.78
CA LEU A 37 11.74 -3.77 2.33
C LEU A 37 12.20 -5.18 1.94
N LEU A 38 12.95 -5.86 2.82
CA LEU A 38 13.32 -7.27 2.62
C LEU A 38 12.14 -8.19 2.91
N GLU A 39 11.34 -7.86 3.93
CA GLU A 39 10.16 -8.62 4.34
C GLU A 39 9.05 -8.63 3.28
N ILE A 40 8.96 -7.59 2.44
CA ILE A 40 7.98 -7.54 1.34
C ILE A 40 8.39 -8.36 0.11
N ILE A 41 9.65 -8.80 -0.02
CA ILE A 41 10.13 -9.53 -1.20
C ILE A 41 9.27 -10.78 -1.52
N PRO A 42 8.95 -11.68 -0.58
CA PRO A 42 8.13 -12.86 -0.87
C PRO A 42 6.72 -12.51 -1.37
N LEU A 43 6.16 -11.37 -0.93
CA LEU A 43 4.88 -10.87 -1.44
C LEU A 43 5.04 -10.40 -2.90
N LEU A 44 6.09 -9.64 -3.21
CA LEU A 44 6.37 -9.15 -4.56
C LEU A 44 6.58 -10.31 -5.55
N GLU A 45 7.29 -11.36 -5.14
CA GLU A 45 7.48 -12.57 -5.96
C GLU A 45 6.15 -13.27 -6.27
N ARG A 46 5.27 -13.38 -5.26
CA ARG A 46 3.91 -13.94 -5.47
C ARG A 46 3.09 -13.06 -6.42
N LEU A 47 3.16 -11.74 -6.27
CA LEU A 47 2.43 -10.79 -7.12
C LEU A 47 2.92 -10.83 -8.58
N ALA A 48 4.21 -11.05 -8.81
CA ALA A 48 4.77 -11.20 -10.15
C ALA A 48 4.22 -12.44 -10.88
N GLY A 49 3.83 -13.49 -10.14
CA GLY A 49 3.31 -14.74 -10.67
C GLY A 49 1.81 -14.75 -11.01
N VAL A 50 1.03 -13.74 -10.62
CA VAL A 50 -0.42 -13.72 -10.81
C VAL A 50 -0.87 -12.79 -11.93
N ASP A 51 -1.95 -13.16 -12.62
CA ASP A 51 -2.52 -12.35 -13.69
C ASP A 51 -3.20 -11.05 -13.20
N SER A 52 -3.63 -11.04 -11.95
CA SER A 52 -4.24 -9.88 -11.30
C SER A 52 -3.79 -9.78 -9.85
N VAL A 53 -3.22 -8.64 -9.45
CA VAL A 53 -2.79 -8.35 -8.07
C VAL A 53 -3.93 -8.47 -7.06
N TYR A 54 -5.18 -8.25 -7.50
CA TYR A 54 -6.37 -8.35 -6.66
C TYR A 54 -6.63 -9.76 -6.13
N THR A 55 -6.07 -10.81 -6.74
CA THR A 55 -6.19 -12.18 -6.20
C THR A 55 -5.39 -12.40 -4.93
N VAL A 56 -4.39 -11.55 -4.69
CA VAL A 56 -3.50 -11.61 -3.53
C VAL A 56 -3.79 -10.46 -2.55
N LEU A 57 -4.00 -9.24 -3.05
CA LEU A 57 -4.13 -8.04 -2.21
C LEU A 57 -5.56 -7.80 -1.70
N ARG A 58 -6.59 -8.24 -2.43
CA ARG A 58 -7.97 -7.91 -2.09
C ARG A 58 -8.51 -8.88 -1.03
N ASN A 59 -8.62 -8.40 0.21
CA ASN A 59 -9.29 -9.16 1.26
C ASN A 59 -10.78 -9.25 0.97
N SER A 60 -11.29 -10.49 0.85
CA SER A 60 -12.65 -10.78 0.36
C SER A 60 -13.79 -10.39 1.32
N ASN A 61 -13.50 -9.74 2.45
CA ASN A 61 -14.45 -9.55 3.55
C ASN A 61 -14.82 -8.09 3.85
N GLU A 62 -14.28 -7.09 3.16
CA GLU A 62 -14.65 -5.68 3.41
C GLU A 62 -15.22 -5.02 2.15
N PRO A 63 -16.44 -4.43 2.21
CA PRO A 63 -16.89 -3.54 1.16
C PRO A 63 -15.95 -2.34 1.10
N SER A 64 -15.49 -1.96 -0.10
CA SER A 64 -14.60 -0.82 -0.29
C SER A 64 -15.17 0.40 0.43
N PRO A 65 -14.47 0.98 1.42
CA PRO A 65 -14.96 2.15 2.11
C PRO A 65 -15.12 3.30 1.09
N PRO A 66 -16.11 4.19 1.28
CA PRO A 66 -16.24 5.36 0.43
C PRO A 66 -14.93 6.16 0.46
N PRO A 67 -14.46 6.68 -0.69
CA PRO A 67 -13.23 7.45 -0.73
C PRO A 67 -13.30 8.62 0.27
N PRO A 68 -12.26 8.84 1.09
CA PRO A 68 -12.23 9.96 2.01
C PRO A 68 -12.37 11.30 1.26
N PRO A 69 -12.90 12.36 1.91
CA PRO A 69 -12.88 13.68 1.32
C PRO A 69 -11.44 14.20 1.17
N LEU A 70 -11.16 14.95 0.10
CA LEU A 70 -9.81 15.41 -0.27
C LEU A 70 -9.08 16.18 0.85
N ASN A 71 -9.82 16.86 1.72
CA ASN A 71 -9.27 17.60 2.86
C ASN A 71 -8.71 16.69 3.97
N ALA A 72 -9.22 15.46 4.11
CA ALA A 72 -8.71 14.46 5.06
C ALA A 72 -7.41 13.82 4.57
N MET A 73 -7.13 13.86 3.26
CA MET A 73 -5.91 13.29 2.66
C MET A 73 -4.70 14.24 2.70
N ILE A 74 -4.95 15.55 2.75
CA ILE A 74 -3.87 16.57 2.77
C ILE A 74 -3.27 16.74 4.18
N GLY A 75 -3.97 16.32 5.25
CA GLY A 75 -3.54 16.50 6.64
C GLY A 75 -2.37 15.62 7.09
N ASP A 76 -2.18 14.44 6.48
CA ASP A 76 -1.20 13.45 6.92
C ASP A 76 0.22 13.66 6.35
N VAL A 77 0.41 14.65 5.47
CA VAL A 77 1.72 14.94 4.82
C VAL A 77 2.71 15.64 5.77
N MET A 78 2.37 15.83 7.06
CA MET A 78 3.17 16.69 7.97
C MET A 78 3.53 16.13 9.34
N THR A 79 3.47 14.82 9.58
CA THR A 79 4.03 14.25 10.83
C THR A 79 5.10 13.21 10.51
N VAL A 80 6.25 13.73 10.08
CA VAL A 80 7.54 13.03 10.14
C VAL A 80 8.37 13.80 11.17
N ALA A 81 8.45 13.25 12.39
CA ALA A 81 9.40 13.63 13.42
C ALA A 81 10.23 12.40 13.76
#